data_AF-A0A8J9X0T9-F1
#
_entry.id   AF-A0A8J9X0T9-F1
#
_cell.length_a   1.000
_cell.length_b   1.000
_cell.length_c   1.000
_cell.angle_alpha   90.00
_cell.angle_beta   90.00
_cell.angle_gamma   90.00
#
_symmetry.space_group_name_H-M   'P 1'
#
loop_
_entity.id
_entity.type
_entity.pdbx_description
1 polymer ?
#
loop_
_entity_poly.entity_id
_entity_poly.type
_entity_poly.pdbx_seq_one_letter_code
_entity_poly.pdbx_strand_id
1 'polypeptide(L)'
;MKDSSLKSAQLAAVHRMLAFNEVDGTAYENEYALPPAGSSHNQWKILIYDAACQAIISPILSVQQLRRRGVTLHLLLNSEREPIPDVPVIYFCRPTKQNLAVIAQDCAKGLYGRAHLNFVTKLDRSLMEEFAKLVVQTGSLESIASVHDQYLDYVCMEKRLFSLHKVNSYVTYNSSGTTEEMMEQAMTDIAYGLFSVVATLGQIPVIRCPR
;
A
#
# COMPACT_ATOMS: atom_id res chain seq x y z
N MET A 1 6.89 28.33 6.09
CA MET A 1 6.21 27.46 5.10
C MET A 1 7.05 26.20 4.95
N LYS A 2 6.65 25.06 5.53
CA LYS A 2 7.37 23.79 5.32
C LYS A 2 7.15 23.41 3.85
N ASP A 3 8.21 23.29 3.07
CA ASP A 3 8.13 22.78 1.69
C ASP A 3 7.50 21.38 1.69
N SER A 4 6.19 21.32 1.45
CA SER A 4 5.45 20.05 1.37
C SER A 4 5.80 19.37 0.05
N SER A 5 6.88 18.61 0.04
CA SER A 5 7.26 17.78 -1.09
C SER A 5 6.29 16.60 -1.26
N LEU A 6 6.14 16.10 -2.49
CA LEU A 6 5.38 14.87 -2.75
C LEU A 6 5.93 13.70 -1.93
N LYS A 7 7.26 13.64 -1.77
CA LYS A 7 7.93 12.63 -0.94
C LYS A 7 7.49 12.70 0.53
N SER A 8 7.41 13.90 1.11
CA SER A 8 6.93 14.06 2.50
C SER A 8 5.46 13.70 2.66
N ALA A 9 4.61 14.00 1.67
CA ALA A 9 3.20 13.61 1.70
C ALA A 9 3.04 12.09 1.61
N GLN A 10 3.77 11.43 0.69
CA GLN A 10 3.80 9.98 0.57
C GLN A 10 4.30 9.31 1.85
N LEU A 11 5.39 9.82 2.41
CA LEU A 11 5.98 9.32 3.65
C LEU A 11 5.00 9.48 4.82
N ALA A 12 4.28 10.60 4.92
CA ALA A 12 3.23 10.79 5.92
C ALA A 12 2.07 9.79 5.77
N ALA A 13 1.66 9.49 4.54
CA ALA A 13 0.62 8.48 4.26
C ALA A 13 1.09 7.08 4.70
N VAL A 14 2.32 6.68 4.37
CA VAL A 14 2.86 5.38 4.81
C VAL A 14 3.03 5.33 6.32
N HIS A 15 3.41 6.43 6.97
CA HIS A 15 3.48 6.47 8.44
C HIS A 15 2.12 6.24 9.08
N ARG A 16 1.06 6.88 8.54
CA ARG A 16 -0.32 6.67 8.97
C ARG A 16 -0.74 5.20 8.79
N MET A 17 -0.39 4.60 7.66
CA MET A 17 -0.63 3.17 7.39
C MET A 17 0.04 2.27 8.43
N LEU A 18 1.31 2.54 8.77
CA LEU A 18 2.06 1.77 9.78
C LEU A 18 1.51 1.98 11.21
N ALA A 19 0.80 3.06 11.45
CA ALA A 19 0.05 3.34 12.68
C ALA A 19 -1.40 2.80 12.63
N PHE A 20 -1.66 1.74 11.83
CA PHE A 20 -2.96 1.10 11.67
C PHE A 20 -4.09 2.01 11.15
N ASN A 21 -3.74 3.12 10.51
CA ASN A 21 -4.66 4.17 10.07
C ASN A 21 -5.47 4.82 11.20
N GLU A 22 -5.04 4.68 12.46
CA GLU A 22 -5.63 5.43 13.57
C GLU A 22 -5.27 6.92 13.43
N VAL A 23 -6.28 7.78 13.53
CA VAL A 23 -6.14 9.25 13.43
C VAL A 23 -5.66 9.84 14.76
N ASP A 24 -5.01 9.05 15.61
CA ASP A 24 -4.60 9.53 16.93
C ASP A 24 -3.77 10.80 16.77
N GLY A 25 -4.35 11.90 17.26
CA GLY A 25 -3.89 13.28 17.14
C GLY A 25 -2.59 13.57 17.87
N THR A 26 -1.70 12.58 17.95
CA THR A 26 -0.33 12.74 18.42
C THR A 26 0.59 12.45 17.25
N ALA A 27 0.68 13.43 16.36
CA ALA A 27 1.88 13.59 15.58
C ALA A 27 3.05 13.63 16.57
N TYR A 28 3.80 12.53 16.69
CA TYR A 28 5.14 12.60 17.28
C TYR A 28 5.98 13.42 16.28
N GLU A 29 5.90 14.75 16.41
CA GLU A 29 6.66 15.71 15.61
C GLU A 29 8.18 15.56 15.82
N ASN A 30 8.59 14.76 16.80
CA ASN A 30 9.98 14.43 17.09
C ASN A 30 10.35 13.02 16.58
N GLU A 31 11.21 12.98 15.55
CA GLU A 31 11.89 11.77 15.02
C GLU A 31 12.75 11.01 16.05
N TYR A 32 12.93 11.60 17.25
CA TYR A 32 13.77 11.08 18.34
C TYR A 32 12.98 10.65 19.58
N ALA A 33 11.67 10.89 19.64
CA ALA A 33 10.86 10.49 20.79
C ALA A 33 10.39 9.04 20.60
N LEU A 34 10.75 8.16 21.54
CA LEU A 34 10.20 6.82 21.60
C LEU A 34 8.71 6.91 21.98
N PRO A 35 7.80 6.24 21.25
CA PRO A 35 6.39 6.26 21.59
C PRO A 35 6.16 5.61 22.96
N PRO A 36 5.17 6.09 23.74
CA PRO A 36 4.86 5.59 25.08
C PRO A 36 4.57 4.08 25.03
N ALA A 37 5.05 3.38 26.06
CA ALA A 37 4.81 1.95 26.22
C ALA A 37 3.30 1.66 26.23
N GLY A 38 2.84 0.81 25.32
CA GLY A 38 1.42 0.47 25.16
C GLY A 38 0.67 1.24 24.07
N SER A 39 1.29 2.19 23.37
CA SER A 39 0.68 2.79 22.17
C SER A 39 0.69 1.81 20.99
N SER A 40 -0.31 1.90 20.09
CA SER A 40 -0.36 1.15 18.84
C SER A 40 0.86 1.39 17.93
N HIS A 41 1.58 2.48 18.20
CA HIS A 41 2.83 2.89 17.57
C HIS A 41 4.09 2.13 18.07
N ASN A 42 4.01 1.43 19.21
CA ASN A 42 5.10 0.65 19.80
C ASN A 42 4.82 -0.87 19.82
N GLN A 43 3.69 -1.29 19.26
CA GLN A 43 3.36 -2.71 19.10
C GLN A 43 4.18 -3.33 17.97
N TRP A 44 4.78 -4.49 18.25
CA TRP A 44 5.50 -5.29 17.26
C TRP A 44 4.52 -5.70 16.17
N LYS A 45 4.90 -5.49 14.90
CA LYS A 45 4.04 -5.77 13.76
C LYS A 45 4.84 -6.31 12.58
N ILE A 46 4.15 -7.09 11.75
CA ILE A 46 4.71 -7.69 10.53
C ILE A 46 4.18 -6.89 9.34
N LEU A 47 5.06 -6.52 8.42
CA LEU A 47 4.69 -5.86 7.17
C LEU A 47 4.82 -6.84 6.01
N ILE A 48 3.73 -7.10 5.31
CA ILE A 48 3.74 -7.96 4.12
C ILE A 48 3.42 -7.10 2.92
N TYR A 49 4.25 -7.17 1.88
CA TYR A 49 4.01 -6.41 0.67
C TYR A 49 4.26 -7.22 -0.60
N ASP A 50 3.70 -6.78 -1.72
CA ASP A 50 4.05 -7.34 -3.03
C ASP A 50 5.32 -6.68 -3.59
N ALA A 51 5.84 -7.24 -4.70
CA ALA A 51 7.06 -6.72 -5.33
C ALA A 51 6.91 -5.26 -5.83
N ALA A 52 5.72 -4.86 -6.27
CA ALA A 52 5.47 -3.49 -6.72
C ALA A 52 5.46 -2.51 -5.53
N CYS A 53 4.84 -2.90 -4.43
CA CYS A 53 4.78 -2.17 -3.17
C CYS A 53 6.14 -2.04 -2.50
N GLN A 54 6.99 -3.07 -2.60
CA GLN A 54 8.38 -3.01 -2.16
C GLN A 54 9.13 -1.88 -2.88
N ALA A 55 8.94 -1.76 -4.21
CA ALA A 55 9.55 -0.69 -5.00
C ALA A 55 9.02 0.71 -4.64
N ILE A 56 7.82 0.81 -4.08
CA ILE A 56 7.23 2.07 -3.58
C ILE A 56 7.81 2.45 -2.21
N ILE A 57 7.98 1.48 -1.29
CA ILE A 57 8.48 1.74 0.08
C ILE A 57 9.99 1.94 0.13
N SER A 58 10.76 1.18 -0.66
CA SER A 58 12.23 1.18 -0.58
C SER A 58 12.90 2.56 -0.76
N PRO A 59 12.42 3.48 -1.63
CA PRO A 59 13.04 4.80 -1.81
C PRO A 59 12.66 5.84 -0.74
N ILE A 60 11.59 5.59 0.02
CA ILE A 60 11.03 6.55 0.98
C ILE A 60 11.33 6.16 2.44
N LEU A 61 11.53 4.88 2.73
CA LEU A 61 11.74 4.36 4.09
C LEU A 61 12.94 3.41 4.13
N SER A 62 13.85 3.65 5.07
CA SER A 62 14.93 2.73 5.38
C SER A 62 14.49 1.65 6.37
N VAL A 63 15.20 0.52 6.40
CA VAL A 63 14.93 -0.58 7.35
C VAL A 63 14.98 -0.09 8.80
N GLN A 64 15.87 0.86 9.11
CA GLN A 64 15.96 1.45 10.45
C GLN A 64 14.68 2.23 10.80
N GLN A 65 14.11 2.98 9.85
CA GLN A 65 12.87 3.74 10.05
C GLN A 65 11.67 2.82 10.23
N LEU A 66 11.61 1.70 9.50
CA LEU A 66 10.58 0.67 9.70
C LEU A 66 10.67 0.07 11.11
N ARG A 67 11.87 -0.32 11.56
CA ARG A 67 12.10 -0.89 12.90
C ARG A 67 11.71 0.07 14.02
N ARG A 68 12.01 1.38 13.86
CA ARG A 68 11.63 2.41 14.85
C ARG A 68 10.11 2.56 15.00
N ARG A 69 9.31 2.11 14.03
CA ARG A 69 7.84 2.11 14.08
C ARG A 69 7.23 0.75 14.43
N GLY A 70 8.02 -0.14 15.01
CA GLY A 70 7.56 -1.46 15.44
C GLY A 70 7.46 -2.50 14.33
N VAL A 71 7.88 -2.20 13.09
CA VAL A 71 7.94 -3.20 12.02
C VAL A 71 9.18 -4.06 12.22
N THR A 72 8.98 -5.30 12.62
CA THR A 72 10.07 -6.19 13.06
C THR A 72 10.49 -7.13 11.95
N LEU A 73 9.51 -7.52 11.14
CA LEU A 73 9.66 -8.39 10.00
C LEU A 73 8.94 -7.77 8.80
N HIS A 74 9.61 -7.77 7.65
CA HIS A 74 8.99 -7.43 6.38
C HIS A 74 9.23 -8.53 5.36
N LEU A 75 8.17 -9.02 4.72
CA LEU A 75 8.20 -10.19 3.84
C LEU A 75 7.40 -9.92 2.57
N LEU A 76 7.74 -10.68 1.52
CA LEU A 76 6.96 -10.67 0.29
C LEU A 76 5.72 -11.54 0.45
N LEU A 77 4.61 -11.14 -0.19
CA LEU A 77 3.37 -11.92 -0.15
C LEU A 77 3.56 -13.35 -0.70
N ASN A 78 4.44 -13.52 -1.69
CA ASN A 78 4.69 -14.80 -2.37
C ASN A 78 5.76 -15.67 -1.69
N SER A 79 6.40 -15.21 -0.60
CA SER A 79 7.40 -16.03 0.08
C SER A 79 6.74 -17.04 1.03
N GLU A 80 7.44 -18.13 1.32
CA GLU A 80 7.06 -19.03 2.41
C GLU A 80 7.14 -18.28 3.75
N ARG A 81 6.12 -18.47 4.58
CA ARG A 81 5.88 -17.69 5.79
C ARG A 81 5.52 -18.61 6.94
N GLU A 82 6.15 -18.37 8.08
CA GLU A 82 5.88 -19.10 9.31
C GLU A 82 4.69 -18.47 10.07
N PRO A 83 3.85 -19.27 10.75
CA PRO A 83 2.75 -18.77 11.56
C PRO A 83 3.28 -18.06 12.81
N ILE A 84 2.86 -16.81 13.00
CA ILE A 84 3.12 -15.97 14.18
C ILE A 84 1.77 -15.38 14.64
N PRO A 85 0.91 -16.19 15.29
CA PRO A 85 -0.48 -15.83 15.59
C PRO A 85 -0.62 -14.68 16.62
N ASP A 86 0.40 -14.40 17.43
CA ASP A 86 0.34 -13.36 18.48
C ASP A 86 0.62 -11.95 17.96
N VAL A 87 1.05 -11.81 16.70
CA VAL A 87 1.54 -10.53 16.16
C VAL A 87 0.58 -9.99 15.08
N PRO A 88 0.20 -8.70 15.14
CA PRO A 88 -0.59 -8.08 14.08
C PRO A 88 0.21 -7.93 12.79
N VAL A 89 -0.47 -8.05 11.67
CA VAL A 89 0.10 -7.96 10.33
C VAL A 89 -0.54 -6.82 9.54
N ILE A 90 0.30 -6.09 8.81
CA ILE A 90 -0.10 -5.06 7.86
C ILE A 90 0.21 -5.58 6.47
N TYR A 91 -0.82 -5.80 5.67
CA TYR A 91 -0.67 -6.12 4.26
C TYR A 91 -0.69 -4.83 3.45
N PHE A 92 0.36 -4.57 2.67
CA PHE A 92 0.46 -3.47 1.72
C PHE A 92 0.69 -4.03 0.31
N CYS A 93 -0.38 -4.20 -0.45
CA CYS A 93 -0.34 -4.88 -1.75
C CYS A 93 -1.29 -4.26 -2.76
N ARG A 94 -1.11 -4.58 -4.04
CA ARG A 94 -2.10 -4.24 -5.08
C ARG A 94 -3.34 -5.12 -4.94
N PRO A 95 -4.55 -4.60 -5.21
CA PRO A 95 -5.79 -5.35 -5.14
C PRO A 95 -5.97 -6.25 -6.38
N THR A 96 -5.13 -7.29 -6.51
CA THR A 96 -5.25 -8.29 -7.56
C THR A 96 -5.93 -9.55 -7.04
N LYS A 97 -6.62 -10.30 -7.92
CA LYS A 97 -7.25 -11.59 -7.54
C LYS A 97 -6.26 -12.56 -6.90
N GLN A 98 -5.04 -12.62 -7.43
CA GLN A 98 -3.97 -13.45 -6.89
C GLN A 98 -3.59 -13.03 -5.47
N ASN A 99 -3.36 -11.73 -5.24
CA ASN A 99 -2.98 -11.23 -3.92
C ASN A 99 -4.10 -11.46 -2.90
N LEU A 100 -5.35 -11.21 -3.28
CA LEU A 100 -6.52 -11.42 -2.43
C LEU A 100 -6.71 -12.90 -2.07
N ALA A 101 -6.48 -13.81 -3.02
CA ALA A 101 -6.56 -15.24 -2.77
C ALA A 101 -5.49 -15.71 -1.78
N VAL A 102 -4.25 -15.21 -1.92
CA VAL A 102 -3.17 -15.52 -0.96
C VAL A 102 -3.49 -14.99 0.43
N ILE A 103 -3.98 -13.75 0.54
CA ILE A 103 -4.40 -13.17 1.83
C ILE A 103 -5.51 -14.00 2.46
N ALA A 104 -6.53 -14.39 1.69
CA ALA A 104 -7.62 -15.23 2.21
C ALA A 104 -7.10 -16.58 2.71
N GLN A 105 -6.12 -17.18 2.01
CA GLN A 105 -5.49 -18.43 2.45
C GLN A 105 -4.64 -18.25 3.72
N ASP A 106 -3.94 -17.12 3.87
CA ASP A 106 -3.18 -16.82 5.09
C ASP A 106 -4.09 -16.65 6.29
N CYS A 107 -5.22 -15.96 6.09
CA CYS A 107 -6.27 -15.80 7.09
C CYS A 107 -6.87 -17.16 7.48
N ALA A 108 -7.14 -18.04 6.50
CA ALA A 108 -7.64 -19.40 6.74
C ALA A 108 -6.67 -20.26 7.55
N LYS A 109 -5.35 -20.07 7.35
CA LYS A 109 -4.29 -20.76 8.10
C LYS A 109 -4.04 -20.16 9.49
N GLY A 110 -4.59 -18.98 9.79
CA GLY A 110 -4.35 -18.29 11.06
C GLY A 110 -2.88 -17.91 11.26
N LEU A 111 -2.17 -17.51 10.19
CA LEU A 111 -0.74 -17.19 10.26
C LEU A 111 -0.44 -16.00 11.18
N TYR A 112 -1.39 -15.09 11.38
CA TYR A 112 -1.22 -13.84 12.10
C TYR A 112 -2.43 -13.55 12.97
N GLY A 113 -2.28 -12.68 13.97
CA GLY A 113 -3.36 -12.34 14.90
C GLY A 113 -4.44 -11.45 14.27
N ARG A 114 -4.10 -10.17 14.07
CA ARG A 114 -4.98 -9.19 13.41
C ARG A 114 -4.39 -8.72 12.09
N ALA A 115 -5.16 -8.85 11.02
CA ALA A 115 -4.77 -8.45 9.67
C ALA A 115 -5.35 -7.08 9.30
N HIS A 116 -4.46 -6.16 8.94
CA HIS A 116 -4.79 -4.83 8.43
C HIS A 116 -4.46 -4.77 6.94
N LEU A 117 -5.49 -4.75 6.10
CA LEU A 117 -5.34 -4.74 4.65
C LEU A 117 -5.25 -3.29 4.15
N ASN A 118 -4.18 -2.98 3.45
CA ASN A 118 -3.92 -1.68 2.85
C ASN A 118 -3.63 -1.87 1.37
N PHE A 119 -4.56 -1.42 0.53
CA PHE A 119 -4.43 -1.53 -0.91
C PHE A 119 -3.79 -0.27 -1.50
N VAL A 120 -2.90 -0.47 -2.47
CA VAL A 120 -2.21 0.64 -3.15
C VAL A 120 -3.18 1.49 -3.97
N THR A 121 -4.15 0.85 -4.61
CA THR A 121 -5.20 1.48 -5.41
C THR A 121 -6.56 1.19 -4.78
N LYS A 122 -7.62 1.79 -5.34
CA LYS A 122 -8.99 1.42 -4.97
C LYS A 122 -9.22 -0.08 -5.18
N LEU A 123 -9.94 -0.71 -4.26
CA LEU A 123 -10.42 -2.08 -4.44
C LEU A 123 -11.78 -2.05 -5.16
N ASP A 124 -11.86 -2.68 -6.33
CA ASP A 124 -13.13 -2.78 -7.05
C ASP A 124 -14.16 -3.59 -6.27
N ARG A 125 -15.42 -3.16 -6.30
CA ARG A 125 -16.51 -3.79 -5.55
C ARG A 125 -16.67 -5.28 -5.90
N SER A 126 -16.52 -5.65 -7.17
CA SER A 126 -16.58 -7.05 -7.59
C SER A 126 -15.49 -7.90 -6.93
N LEU A 127 -14.27 -7.37 -6.80
CA LEU A 127 -13.15 -8.07 -6.16
C LEU A 127 -13.34 -8.13 -4.64
N MET A 128 -13.86 -7.06 -4.04
CA MET A 128 -14.20 -7.03 -2.61
C MET A 128 -15.26 -8.08 -2.27
N GLU A 129 -16.32 -8.22 -3.08
CA GLU A 129 -17.36 -9.21 -2.87
C GLU A 129 -16.84 -10.64 -3.05
N GLU A 130 -15.97 -10.87 -4.02
CA GLU A 130 -15.28 -12.17 -4.22
C GLU A 130 -14.39 -12.51 -3.02
N PHE A 131 -13.58 -11.56 -2.54
CA PHE A 131 -12.75 -11.72 -1.36
C PHE A 131 -13.57 -11.95 -0.08
N ALA A 132 -14.65 -11.19 0.12
CA ALA A 132 -15.54 -11.35 1.27
C ALA A 132 -16.15 -12.75 1.31
N LYS A 133 -16.59 -13.30 0.16
CA LYS A 133 -17.09 -14.68 0.08
C LYS A 133 -16.03 -15.69 0.51
N LEU A 134 -14.79 -15.53 0.07
CA LEU A 134 -13.68 -16.41 0.44
C LEU A 134 -13.42 -16.36 1.96
N VAL A 135 -13.31 -15.17 2.54
CA VAL A 135 -13.04 -14.98 3.98
C VAL A 135 -14.17 -15.54 4.85
N VAL A 136 -15.43 -15.39 4.42
CA VAL A 136 -16.59 -15.94 5.13
C VAL A 136 -16.59 -17.46 5.06
N GLN A 137 -16.29 -18.05 3.90
CA GLN A 137 -16.19 -19.50 3.75
C GLN A 137 -15.07 -20.11 4.60
N THR A 138 -13.96 -19.40 4.77
CA THR A 138 -12.83 -19.84 5.60
C THR A 138 -13.02 -19.55 7.09
N GLY A 139 -14.10 -18.87 7.48
CA GLY A 139 -14.38 -18.51 8.88
C GLY A 139 -13.39 -17.52 9.48
N SER A 140 -12.67 -16.76 8.64
CA SER A 140 -11.54 -15.93 9.08
C SER A 140 -11.90 -14.45 9.25
N LEU A 141 -13.19 -14.12 9.31
CA LEU A 141 -13.66 -12.73 9.38
C LEU A 141 -13.13 -12.00 10.63
N GLU A 142 -13.01 -12.70 11.76
CA GLU A 142 -12.49 -12.14 13.02
C GLU A 142 -11.00 -11.77 12.96
N SER A 143 -10.25 -12.36 12.02
CA SER A 143 -8.84 -12.04 11.82
C SER A 143 -8.63 -10.71 11.09
N ILE A 144 -9.62 -10.24 10.31
CA ILE A 144 -9.50 -9.00 9.53
C ILE A 144 -9.95 -7.82 10.39
N ALA A 145 -9.01 -6.97 10.77
CA ALA A 145 -9.28 -5.81 11.61
C ALA A 145 -9.73 -4.59 10.81
N SER A 146 -9.08 -4.32 9.67
CA SER A 146 -9.46 -3.17 8.84
C SER A 146 -9.00 -3.31 7.39
N VAL A 147 -9.72 -2.64 6.48
CA VAL A 147 -9.43 -2.58 5.04
C VAL A 147 -9.40 -1.12 4.61
N HIS A 148 -8.30 -0.69 3.99
CA HIS A 148 -8.09 0.70 3.59
C HIS A 148 -7.48 0.82 2.20
N ASP A 149 -7.94 1.81 1.45
CA ASP A 149 -7.36 2.19 0.16
C ASP A 149 -6.42 3.39 0.36
N GLN A 150 -5.14 3.22 0.05
CA GLN A 150 -4.10 4.21 0.36
C GLN A 150 -3.79 5.16 -0.81
N TYR A 151 -4.15 4.81 -2.05
CA TYR A 151 -3.88 5.62 -3.25
C TYR A 151 -2.39 6.00 -3.40
N LEU A 152 -1.50 5.02 -3.29
CA LEU A 152 -0.04 5.19 -3.32
C LEU A 152 0.61 4.53 -4.56
N ASP A 153 -0.10 4.41 -5.69
CA ASP A 153 0.40 3.72 -6.90
C ASP A 153 1.42 4.54 -7.70
N TYR A 154 2.45 5.04 -7.03
CA TYR A 154 3.55 5.78 -7.62
C TYR A 154 4.81 5.70 -6.73
N VAL A 155 5.97 5.80 -7.36
CA VAL A 155 7.27 5.80 -6.68
C VAL A 155 7.84 7.21 -6.70
N CYS A 156 8.10 7.80 -5.53
CA CYS A 156 8.73 9.11 -5.41
C CYS A 156 10.23 8.95 -5.10
N MET A 157 11.08 9.16 -6.10
CA MET A 157 12.54 9.08 -5.92
C MET A 157 13.09 10.35 -5.26
N GLU A 158 12.66 11.51 -5.75
CA GLU A 158 13.09 12.83 -5.25
C GLU A 158 11.90 13.72 -4.90
N LYS A 159 12.17 14.86 -4.23
CA LYS A 159 11.14 15.80 -3.75
C LYS A 159 10.13 16.25 -4.83
N ARG A 160 10.54 16.30 -6.10
CA ARG A 160 9.74 16.75 -7.25
C ARG A 160 9.72 15.74 -8.40
N LEU A 161 10.16 14.51 -8.18
CA LEU A 161 10.23 13.47 -9.20
C LEU A 161 9.44 12.24 -8.72
N PHE A 162 8.46 11.83 -9.53
CA PHE A 162 7.74 10.59 -9.34
C PHE A 162 7.71 9.78 -10.63
N SER A 163 7.53 8.48 -10.49
CA SER A 163 7.34 7.54 -11.59
C SER A 163 6.15 6.63 -11.27
N LEU A 164 5.33 6.33 -12.26
CA LEU A 164 4.23 5.37 -12.14
C LEU A 164 4.70 3.91 -12.32
N HIS A 165 6.00 3.72 -12.54
CA HIS A 165 6.62 2.40 -12.72
C HIS A 165 5.95 1.54 -13.81
N LYS A 166 5.43 2.18 -14.87
CA LYS A 166 4.86 1.51 -16.05
C LYS A 166 5.97 1.21 -17.06
N VAL A 167 6.46 -0.02 -17.03
CA VAL A 167 7.55 -0.50 -17.90
C VAL A 167 7.06 -0.52 -19.35
N ASN A 168 7.90 -0.09 -20.29
CA ASN A 168 7.66 -0.14 -21.73
C ASN A 168 6.40 0.60 -22.23
N SER A 169 5.88 1.59 -21.48
CA SER A 169 4.69 2.34 -21.88
C SER A 169 4.78 2.87 -23.31
N TYR A 170 5.91 3.46 -23.69
CA TYR A 170 6.14 3.96 -25.06
C TYR A 170 6.02 2.87 -26.14
N VAL A 171 6.51 1.66 -25.86
CA VAL A 171 6.41 0.54 -26.81
C VAL A 171 4.98 0.07 -26.89
N THR A 172 4.29 -0.07 -25.75
CA THR A 172 2.88 -0.46 -25.71
C THR A 172 2.01 0.48 -26.53
N TYR A 173 2.26 1.80 -26.51
CA TYR A 173 1.47 2.74 -27.32
C TYR A 173 1.81 2.75 -28.81
N ASN A 174 3.06 2.48 -29.18
CA ASN A 174 3.52 2.65 -30.57
C ASN A 174 3.73 1.33 -31.33
N SER A 175 3.55 0.18 -30.69
CA SER A 175 3.72 -1.11 -31.36
C SER A 175 2.55 -1.43 -32.28
N SER A 176 2.85 -1.96 -33.47
CA SER A 176 1.84 -2.35 -34.47
C SER A 176 0.97 -3.55 -34.05
N GLY A 177 1.32 -4.23 -32.95
CA GLY A 177 0.58 -5.37 -32.41
C GLY A 177 -0.32 -5.03 -31.22
N THR A 178 -0.38 -3.76 -30.80
CA THR A 178 -1.21 -3.36 -29.64
C THR A 178 -2.68 -3.27 -30.05
N THR A 179 -3.53 -4.04 -29.37
CA THR A 179 -4.99 -3.91 -29.49
C THR A 179 -5.50 -2.66 -28.77
N GLU A 180 -6.60 -2.08 -29.24
CA GLU A 180 -7.24 -0.91 -28.63
C GLU A 180 -7.54 -1.11 -27.13
N GLU A 181 -7.99 -2.32 -26.74
CA GLU A 181 -8.25 -2.67 -25.33
C GLU A 181 -7.01 -2.55 -24.43
N MET A 182 -5.85 -3.05 -24.90
CA MET A 182 -4.58 -2.93 -24.16
C MET A 182 -4.16 -1.48 -24.01
N MET A 183 -4.41 -0.65 -25.02
CA MET A 183 -4.12 0.77 -24.99
C MET A 183 -5.00 1.51 -23.98
N GLU A 184 -6.31 1.23 -23.98
CA GLU A 184 -7.27 1.79 -23.03
C GLU A 184 -6.97 1.37 -21.58
N GLN A 185 -6.59 0.11 -21.38
CA GLN A 185 -6.18 -0.38 -20.07
C GLN A 185 -4.91 0.31 -19.57
N ALA A 186 -3.90 0.48 -20.43
CA ALA A 186 -2.69 1.22 -20.10
C ALA A 186 -2.97 2.70 -19.78
N MET A 187 -3.89 3.34 -20.50
CA MET A 187 -4.31 4.72 -20.24
C MET A 187 -5.03 4.84 -18.89
N THR A 188 -5.93 3.91 -18.60
CA THR A 188 -6.66 3.83 -17.34
C THR A 188 -5.71 3.67 -16.16
N ASP A 189 -4.71 2.80 -16.31
CA ASP A 189 -3.64 2.59 -15.35
C ASP A 189 -2.81 3.85 -15.06
N ILE A 190 -2.47 4.60 -16.11
CA ILE A 190 -1.76 5.88 -15.97
C ILE A 190 -2.65 6.91 -15.26
N ALA A 191 -3.93 6.98 -15.62
CA ALA A 191 -4.88 7.88 -14.99
C ALA A 191 -5.03 7.60 -13.49
N TYR A 192 -5.09 6.33 -13.07
CA TYR A 192 -5.12 5.95 -11.65
C TYR A 192 -3.81 6.29 -10.92
N GLY A 193 -2.67 6.11 -11.57
CA GLY A 193 -1.38 6.52 -11.01
C GLY A 193 -1.30 8.04 -10.78
N LEU A 194 -1.75 8.83 -11.75
CA LEU A 194 -1.84 10.29 -11.62
C LEU A 194 -2.86 10.69 -10.55
N PHE A 195 -4.01 10.02 -10.50
CA PHE A 195 -4.99 10.23 -9.45
C PHE A 195 -4.40 9.97 -8.05
N SER A 196 -3.59 8.92 -7.90
CA SER A 196 -2.92 8.61 -6.63
C SER A 196 -1.99 9.74 -6.16
N VAL A 197 -1.24 10.35 -7.09
CA VAL A 197 -0.40 11.52 -6.80
C VAL A 197 -1.25 12.72 -6.36
N VAL A 198 -2.33 13.00 -7.08
CA VAL A 198 -3.27 14.11 -6.79
C VAL A 198 -3.94 13.91 -5.43
N ALA A 199 -4.43 12.69 -5.16
CA ALA A 199 -5.03 12.30 -3.89
C ALA A 199 -4.07 12.49 -2.72
N THR A 200 -2.79 12.14 -2.90
CA THR A 200 -1.76 12.29 -1.86
C THR A 200 -1.38 13.76 -1.61
N LEU A 201 -1.44 14.61 -2.64
CA LEU A 201 -1.22 16.05 -2.50
C LEU A 201 -2.41 16.79 -1.89
N GLY A 202 -3.62 16.22 -1.93
CA GLY A 202 -4.83 16.84 -1.40
C GLY A 202 -5.25 18.12 -2.14
N GLN A 203 -4.77 18.32 -3.37
CA GLN A 203 -5.08 19.49 -4.20
C GLN A 203 -5.75 19.02 -5.49
N ILE A 204 -6.74 19.77 -5.99
CA ILE A 204 -7.40 19.48 -7.26
C ILE A 204 -6.74 20.34 -8.36
N PRO A 205 -5.92 19.77 -9.26
CA PRO A 205 -5.24 20.53 -10.30
C PRO A 205 -6.15 20.79 -11.51
N VAL A 206 -5.80 21.81 -12.31
CA VAL A 206 -6.36 21.99 -13.65
C VAL A 206 -5.57 21.13 -14.63
N ILE A 207 -6.24 20.21 -15.32
CA ILE A 207 -5.61 19.31 -16.30
C ILE A 207 -5.31 20.09 -17.58
N ARG A 208 -4.05 20.06 -18.02
CA ARG A 208 -3.60 20.60 -19.32
C ARG A 208 -2.82 19.51 -20.05
N CYS A 209 -3.25 19.17 -21.27
CA CYS A 209 -2.57 18.21 -22.12
C CYS A 209 -2.37 18.80 -23.53
N PRO A 210 -1.28 18.43 -24.24
CA PRO A 210 -1.16 18.73 -25.66
C PRO A 210 -2.31 18.05 -26.43
N ARG A 211 -2.82 18.75 -27.45
CA ARG A 211 -3.78 18.20 -28.41
C ARG A 211 -3.08 17.41 -29.50
#